data_AF-A0A7J9XTI3-F1
#
_entry.id   AF-A0A7J9XTI3-F1
#
_cell.length_a   1.000
_cell.length_b   1.000
_cell.length_c   1.000
_cell.angle_alpha   90.00
_cell.angle_beta   90.00
_cell.angle_gamma   90.00
#
_symmetry.space_group_name_H-M   'P 1'
#
loop_
_entity.id
_entity.type
_entity.pdbx_description
1 polymer ?
#
loop_
_entity_poly.entity_id
_entity_poly.type
_entity_poly.pdbx_seq_one_letter_code
_entity_poly.pdbx_strand_id
1 'polypeptide(L)'
;MSHLSPRRTPCAESSTRPTTRSTGHHVRPPGGLGGDVMKTVVWVASILLALTFVAVGGMKVLTSTADLQQSAMGVPVVLLKVAGTAELLGALGLILPAATRIMPMLTPLAAAALTVTMVGATIVNIAVGAYSALPMTVVLALVSALVGWARFGRYTIEPRSQTVAAAADTAQRPSPRRPRERPGRNALSAP
;
A
#
# COMPACT_ATOMS: atom_id res chain seq x y z
N MET A 1 -44.67 1.56 71.43
CA MET A 1 -43.56 1.75 70.49
C MET A 1 -43.52 0.50 69.61
N SER A 2 -44.38 0.36 68.59
CA SER A 2 -44.29 1.04 67.28
C SER A 2 -42.86 0.85 66.72
N HIS A 3 -42.53 0.06 65.70
CA HIS A 3 -43.25 -0.41 64.52
C HIS A 3 -42.65 -1.73 64.00
N LEU A 4 -43.48 -2.75 63.76
CA LEU A 4 -43.28 -3.76 62.72
C LEU A 4 -44.07 -3.27 61.51
N SER A 5 -43.38 -2.95 60.41
CA SER A 5 -44.02 -2.70 59.11
C SER A 5 -43.02 -2.77 57.94
N PRO A 6 -43.51 -3.14 56.75
CA PRO A 6 -42.98 -4.26 55.98
C PRO A 6 -42.84 -3.89 54.49
N ARG A 7 -42.85 -4.92 53.61
CA ARG A 7 -43.11 -4.86 52.15
C ARG A 7 -41.86 -4.54 51.31
N ARG A 8 -41.67 -5.04 50.09
CA ARG A 8 -42.31 -6.02 49.19
C ARG A 8 -41.29 -6.18 48.05
N THR A 9 -41.23 -7.37 47.45
CA THR A 9 -40.66 -7.68 46.13
C THR A 9 -41.11 -6.69 45.03
N PRO A 10 -40.37 -6.45 43.91
CA PRO A 10 -40.28 -7.44 42.81
C PRO A 10 -39.01 -7.40 41.91
N CYS A 11 -38.90 -8.45 41.07
CA CYS A 11 -38.07 -8.51 39.86
C CYS A 11 -38.33 -7.36 38.87
N ALA A 12 -37.34 -7.16 37.98
CA ALA A 12 -37.41 -6.62 36.60
C ALA A 12 -36.68 -5.28 36.34
N GLU A 13 -36.48 -5.02 35.03
CA GLU A 13 -35.82 -3.89 34.38
C GLU A 13 -34.27 -3.90 34.37
N SER A 14 -33.59 -4.52 33.40
CA SER A 14 -33.53 -4.28 31.95
C SER A 14 -32.81 -2.99 31.53
N SER A 15 -31.98 -3.11 30.49
CA SER A 15 -31.49 -2.01 29.62
C SER A 15 -30.41 -1.12 30.25
N THR A 16 -29.21 -0.88 29.70
CA THR A 16 -28.79 -0.81 28.30
C THR A 16 -27.25 -0.97 28.25
N ARG A 17 -26.74 -2.00 27.55
CA ARG A 17 -25.38 -1.90 26.97
C ARG A 17 -25.49 -0.99 25.76
N PRO A 18 -24.64 0.05 25.60
CA PRO A 18 -24.44 0.64 24.30
C PRO A 18 -23.64 -0.36 23.45
N THR A 19 -24.35 -1.27 22.80
CA THR A 19 -23.85 -2.03 21.65
C THR A 19 -23.79 -1.11 20.44
N THR A 20 -22.72 -0.33 20.33
CA THR A 20 -22.29 0.23 19.04
C THR A 20 -21.04 -0.52 18.56
N ARG A 21 -21.16 -1.85 18.45
CA ARG A 21 -20.29 -2.58 17.52
C ARG A 21 -20.91 -2.35 16.14
N SER A 22 -20.53 -1.24 15.52
CA SER A 22 -20.74 -1.00 14.09
C SER A 22 -20.04 -2.14 13.35
N THR A 23 -20.77 -3.23 13.19
CA THR A 23 -20.38 -4.38 12.41
C THR A 23 -20.78 -4.02 10.99
N GLY A 24 -20.13 -2.98 10.46
CA GLY A 24 -20.09 -2.73 9.04
C GLY A 24 -19.48 -3.99 8.44
N HIS A 25 -20.34 -4.83 7.87
CA HIS A 25 -19.93 -5.92 7.03
C HIS A 25 -19.22 -5.28 5.84
N HIS A 26 -17.93 -4.99 5.99
CA HIS A 26 -17.04 -4.75 4.87
C HIS A 26 -16.89 -6.11 4.17
N VAL A 27 -17.92 -6.49 3.44
CA VAL A 27 -17.76 -7.37 2.29
C VAL A 27 -16.76 -6.63 1.43
N ARG A 28 -15.47 -7.00 1.51
CA ARG A 28 -14.54 -6.62 0.46
C ARG A 28 -15.15 -7.20 -0.81
N PRO A 29 -15.57 -6.38 -1.78
CA PRO A 29 -15.97 -6.94 -3.05
C PRO A 29 -14.79 -7.82 -3.51
N PRO A 30 -15.03 -9.04 -4.02
CA PRO A 30 -13.96 -9.77 -4.68
C PRO A 30 -13.33 -8.79 -5.65
N GLY A 31 -12.03 -8.56 -5.51
CA GLY A 31 -11.32 -7.71 -6.45
C GLY A 31 -11.62 -8.29 -7.81
N GLY A 32 -12.47 -7.62 -8.60
CA GLY A 32 -12.76 -8.07 -9.95
C GLY A 32 -11.43 -8.21 -10.69
N LEU A 33 -11.36 -9.05 -11.71
CA LEU A 33 -10.13 -9.32 -12.48
C LEU A 33 -9.26 -8.06 -12.71
N GLY A 34 -9.87 -6.89 -12.95
CA GLY A 34 -9.17 -5.61 -13.09
C GLY A 34 -8.41 -5.09 -11.85
N GLY A 35 -8.89 -5.36 -10.63
CA GLY A 35 -8.25 -4.94 -9.39
C GLY A 35 -6.95 -5.70 -9.10
N ASP A 36 -6.92 -7.00 -9.36
CA ASP A 36 -5.73 -7.83 -9.17
C ASP A 36 -4.74 -7.69 -10.32
N VAL A 37 -5.22 -7.49 -11.56
CA VAL A 37 -4.39 -7.08 -12.69
C VAL A 37 -3.70 -5.74 -12.40
N MET A 38 -4.41 -4.72 -11.91
CA MET A 38 -3.80 -3.42 -11.62
C MET A 38 -2.73 -3.49 -10.51
N LYS A 39 -2.95 -4.28 -9.45
CA LYS A 39 -1.92 -4.53 -8.43
C LYS A 39 -0.65 -5.14 -9.04
N THR A 40 -0.82 -6.10 -9.95
CA THR A 40 0.28 -6.77 -10.64
C THR A 40 1.01 -5.82 -11.58
N VAL A 41 0.28 -5.03 -12.36
CA VAL A 41 0.83 -4.00 -13.26
C VAL A 41 1.64 -2.97 -12.47
N VAL A 42 1.08 -2.44 -11.37
CA VAL A 42 1.79 -1.47 -10.52
C VAL A 42 3.03 -2.11 -9.89
N TRP A 43 2.99 -3.40 -9.53
CA TRP A 43 4.15 -4.11 -9.00
C TRP A 43 5.26 -4.28 -10.04
N VAL A 44 4.93 -4.76 -11.24
CA VAL A 44 5.87 -4.91 -12.36
C VAL A 44 6.46 -3.55 -12.75
N ALA A 45 5.62 -2.52 -12.88
CA ALA A 45 6.06 -1.16 -13.16
C ALA A 45 7.02 -0.62 -12.08
N SER A 46 6.76 -0.91 -10.81
CA SER A 46 7.64 -0.50 -9.71
C SER A 46 9.03 -1.16 -9.81
N ILE A 47 9.09 -2.45 -10.17
CA ILE A 47 10.36 -3.18 -10.34
C ILE A 47 11.13 -2.67 -11.54
N LEU A 48 10.47 -2.53 -12.69
CA LEU A 48 11.10 -2.01 -13.89
C LEU A 48 11.68 -0.62 -13.64
N LEU A 49 10.89 0.26 -13.01
CA LEU A 49 11.31 1.61 -12.67
C LEU A 49 12.51 1.59 -11.71
N ALA A 50 12.48 0.75 -10.68
CA ALA A 50 13.60 0.60 -9.76
C ALA A 50 14.88 0.13 -10.47
N LEU A 51 14.80 -0.88 -11.34
CA LEU A 51 15.94 -1.36 -12.12
C LEU A 51 16.51 -0.25 -13.03
N THR A 52 15.64 0.51 -13.70
CA THR A 52 16.07 1.63 -14.53
C THR A 52 16.82 2.68 -13.71
N PHE A 53 16.31 3.06 -12.54
CA PHE A 53 16.98 4.05 -11.69
C PHE A 53 18.25 3.52 -11.02
N VAL A 54 18.32 2.22 -10.70
CA VAL A 54 19.58 1.59 -10.26
C VAL A 54 20.64 1.67 -11.37
N ALA A 55 20.28 1.36 -12.60
CA ALA A 55 21.21 1.43 -13.72
C ALA A 55 21.65 2.88 -14.00
N VAL A 56 20.70 3.81 -14.12
CA VAL A 56 20.97 5.22 -14.44
C VAL A 56 21.73 5.92 -13.31
N GLY A 57 21.24 5.80 -12.08
CA GLY A 57 21.91 6.39 -10.90
C GLY A 57 23.25 5.72 -10.60
N GLY A 58 23.33 4.40 -10.80
CA GLY A 58 24.56 3.64 -10.68
C GLY A 58 25.63 4.12 -11.64
N MET A 59 25.30 4.32 -12.93
CA MET A 59 26.24 4.92 -13.88
C MET A 59 26.73 6.29 -13.41
N LYS A 60 25.84 7.19 -12.97
CA LYS A 60 26.25 8.53 -12.49
C LYS A 60 27.18 8.49 -11.27
N VAL A 61 27.08 7.48 -10.41
CA VAL A 61 27.91 7.37 -9.21
C VAL A 61 29.22 6.63 -9.49
N LEU A 62 29.17 5.59 -10.33
CA LEU A 62 30.29 4.71 -10.63
C LEU A 62 31.21 5.26 -11.72
N THR A 63 30.70 6.11 -12.63
CA THR A 63 31.54 6.79 -13.62
C THR A 63 32.56 7.71 -12.92
N SER A 64 33.79 7.71 -13.42
CA SER A 64 34.87 8.52 -12.87
C SER A 64 34.51 10.01 -12.94
N THR A 65 35.05 10.81 -12.02
CA THR A 65 34.81 12.27 -12.03
C THR A 65 35.32 12.92 -13.31
N ALA A 66 36.42 12.41 -13.87
CA ALA A 66 37.00 12.90 -15.11
C ALA A 66 36.06 12.67 -16.31
N ASP A 67 35.53 11.46 -16.46
CA ASP A 67 34.65 11.10 -17.58
C ASP A 67 33.29 11.82 -17.47
N LEU A 68 32.78 11.96 -16.23
CA LEU A 68 31.58 12.77 -15.98
C LEU A 68 31.81 14.22 -16.38
N GLN A 69 32.96 14.81 -16.04
CA GLN A 69 33.25 16.20 -16.35
C GLN A 69 33.29 16.46 -17.86
N GLN A 70 33.80 15.51 -18.65
CA GLN A 70 33.78 15.57 -20.11
C GLN A 70 32.36 15.55 -20.67
N SER A 71 31.47 14.77 -20.06
CA SER A 71 30.08 14.58 -20.53
C SER A 71 29.08 15.55 -19.89
N ALA A 72 29.51 16.38 -18.95
CA ALA A 72 28.61 17.17 -18.11
C ALA A 72 28.02 18.40 -18.80
N MET A 73 28.51 18.80 -19.98
CA MET A 73 28.00 19.97 -20.72
C MET A 73 27.90 21.25 -19.86
N GLY A 74 28.87 21.47 -18.97
CA GLY A 74 28.91 22.61 -18.05
C GLY A 74 28.15 22.40 -16.72
N VAL A 75 27.47 21.27 -16.53
CA VAL A 75 26.87 20.89 -15.25
C VAL A 75 27.97 20.53 -14.23
N PRO A 76 27.92 21.01 -12.98
CA PRO A 76 28.86 20.59 -11.96
C PRO A 76 28.80 19.07 -11.71
N VAL A 77 29.95 18.39 -11.71
CA VAL A 77 30.03 16.93 -11.46
C VAL A 77 29.41 16.54 -10.12
N VAL A 78 29.51 17.42 -9.12
CA VAL A 78 28.88 17.23 -7.81
C VAL A 78 27.36 17.08 -7.95
N LEU A 79 26.72 17.90 -8.78
CA LEU A 79 25.27 17.83 -9.00
C LEU A 79 24.87 16.51 -9.67
N LEU A 80 25.67 16.03 -10.64
CA LEU A 80 25.44 14.73 -11.29
C LEU A 80 25.55 13.57 -10.30
N LYS A 81 26.51 13.61 -9.37
CA LYS A 81 26.66 12.58 -8.32
C LYS A 81 25.56 12.66 -7.26
N VAL A 82 25.13 13.86 -6.87
CA VAL A 82 23.98 14.05 -5.99
C VAL A 82 22.71 13.51 -6.64
N ALA A 83 22.49 13.79 -7.93
CA ALA A 83 21.37 13.23 -8.67
C ALA A 83 21.44 11.69 -8.72
N GLY A 84 22.61 11.12 -9.04
CA GLY A 84 22.79 9.67 -9.07
C GLY A 84 22.54 9.00 -7.72
N THR A 85 23.04 9.58 -6.63
CA THR A 85 22.76 9.06 -5.28
C THR A 85 21.29 9.18 -4.90
N ALA A 86 20.62 10.28 -5.24
CA ALA A 86 19.18 10.44 -5.02
C ALA A 86 18.35 9.41 -5.83
N GLU A 87 18.76 9.11 -7.07
CA GLU A 87 18.14 8.07 -7.90
C GLU A 87 18.29 6.68 -7.28
N LEU A 88 19.48 6.35 -6.77
CA LEU A 88 19.72 5.09 -6.07
C LEU A 88 18.88 4.98 -4.80
N LEU A 89 18.81 6.04 -3.99
CA LEU A 89 17.96 6.07 -2.79
C LEU A 89 16.48 5.91 -3.12
N GLY A 90 16.01 6.59 -4.17
CA GLY A 90 14.64 6.43 -4.67
C GLY A 90 14.36 5.01 -5.15
N ALA A 91 15.29 4.40 -5.89
CA ALA A 91 15.17 3.02 -6.34
C ALA A 91 15.16 2.03 -5.16
N LEU A 92 16.00 2.22 -4.16
CA LEU A 92 15.98 1.44 -2.93
C LEU A 92 14.65 1.59 -2.19
N GLY A 93 14.08 2.80 -2.14
CA GLY A 93 12.76 3.07 -1.59
C GLY A 93 11.60 2.41 -2.35
N LEU A 94 11.77 2.12 -3.65
CA LEU A 94 10.84 1.31 -4.44
C LEU A 94 11.01 -0.21 -4.17
N ILE A 95 12.24 -0.69 -3.96
CA ILE A 95 12.56 -2.12 -3.76
C ILE A 95 12.23 -2.61 -2.34
N LEU A 96 12.56 -1.82 -1.31
CA LEU A 96 12.37 -2.21 0.09
C LEU A 96 10.93 -2.66 0.43
N PRO A 97 9.88 -1.93 0.03
CA PRO A 97 8.49 -2.34 0.24
C PRO A 97 8.15 -3.65 -0.49
N ALA A 98 8.71 -3.86 -1.69
CA ALA A 98 8.51 -5.08 -2.47
C ALA A 98 9.16 -6.30 -1.80
N ALA A 99 10.33 -6.13 -1.20
CA ALA A 99 11.06 -7.20 -0.50
C ALA A 99 10.52 -7.47 0.92
N THR A 100 10.19 -6.42 1.69
CA THR A 100 9.92 -6.52 3.13
C THR A 100 8.43 -6.56 3.48
N ARG A 101 7.53 -5.99 2.65
CA ARG A 101 6.10 -5.80 2.97
C ARG A 101 5.81 -5.13 4.32
N ILE A 102 6.79 -4.43 4.91
CA ILE A 102 6.68 -3.85 6.27
C ILE A 102 6.30 -2.36 6.23
N MET A 103 6.61 -1.62 5.17
CA MET A 103 6.24 -0.20 5.03
C MET A 103 5.83 0.18 3.59
N PRO A 104 4.56 -0.03 3.21
CA PRO A 104 4.02 0.32 1.88
C PRO A 104 4.09 1.81 1.54
N MET A 105 4.15 2.66 2.56
CA MET A 105 4.16 4.13 2.42
C MET A 105 5.52 4.67 1.96
N LEU A 106 6.58 3.87 1.98
CA LEU A 106 7.87 4.27 1.41
C LEU A 106 7.83 4.30 -0.13
N THR A 107 7.03 3.44 -0.78
CA THR A 107 6.91 3.41 -2.24
C THR A 107 6.42 4.74 -2.82
N PRO A 108 5.30 5.32 -2.36
CA PRO A 108 4.81 6.58 -2.91
C PRO A 108 5.75 7.76 -2.63
N LEU A 109 6.42 7.79 -1.46
CA LEU A 109 7.40 8.83 -1.15
C LEU A 109 8.65 8.72 -2.04
N ALA A 110 9.14 7.50 -2.27
CA ALA A 110 10.26 7.24 -3.17
C ALA A 110 9.93 7.61 -4.62
N ALA A 111 8.73 7.26 -5.09
CA ALA A 111 8.25 7.64 -6.40
C ALA A 111 8.14 9.17 -6.55
N ALA A 112 7.65 9.88 -5.54
CA ALA A 112 7.61 11.34 -5.54
C ALA A 112 9.01 11.96 -5.58
N ALA A 113 9.96 11.45 -4.81
CA ALA A 113 11.34 11.90 -4.84
C ALA A 113 11.98 11.69 -6.22
N LEU A 114 11.75 10.53 -6.86
CA LEU A 114 12.21 10.25 -8.22
C LEU A 114 11.58 11.20 -9.25
N THR A 115 10.29 11.51 -9.13
CA THR A 115 9.63 12.51 -9.98
C THR A 115 10.30 13.87 -9.86
N VAL A 116 10.58 14.34 -8.64
CA VAL A 116 11.28 15.62 -8.42
C VAL A 116 12.68 15.61 -9.05
N THR A 117 13.43 14.52 -8.89
CA THR A 117 14.74 14.36 -9.52
C THR A 117 14.66 14.43 -11.04
N MET A 118 13.66 13.80 -11.65
CA MET A 118 13.46 13.85 -13.10
C MET A 118 13.06 15.24 -13.60
N VAL A 119 12.21 15.96 -12.86
CA VAL A 119 11.90 17.37 -13.19
C VAL A 119 13.15 18.24 -13.15
N GLY A 120 13.99 18.10 -12.12
CA GLY A 120 15.28 18.79 -12.05
C GLY A 120 16.20 18.43 -13.22
N ALA A 121 16.29 17.14 -13.57
CA ALA A 121 17.08 16.68 -14.71
C ALA A 121 16.56 17.24 -16.05
N THR A 122 15.25 17.30 -16.25
CA THR A 122 14.64 17.90 -17.44
C THR A 122 14.98 19.39 -17.54
N ILE A 123 14.88 20.15 -16.44
CA ILE A 123 15.24 21.58 -16.42
C ILE A 123 16.72 21.77 -16.76
N VAL A 124 17.61 20.97 -16.16
CA VAL A 124 19.06 21.03 -16.44
C VAL A 124 19.34 20.70 -17.91
N ASN A 125 18.73 19.65 -18.46
CA ASN A 125 18.89 19.28 -19.87
C ASN A 125 18.44 20.39 -20.82
N ILE A 126 17.35 21.10 -20.51
CA ILE A 126 16.92 22.28 -21.28
C ILE A 126 17.97 23.40 -21.17
N ALA A 127 18.43 23.69 -19.94
CA ALA A 127 19.38 24.78 -19.68
C ALA A 127 20.73 24.60 -20.39
N VAL A 128 21.19 23.35 -20.55
CA VAL A 128 22.46 23.04 -21.25
C VAL A 128 22.26 22.67 -22.73
N GLY A 129 21.04 22.73 -23.25
CA GLY A 129 20.72 22.43 -24.65
C GLY A 129 20.77 20.94 -25.03
N ALA A 130 20.73 20.03 -24.05
CA ALA A 130 20.74 18.58 -24.24
C ALA A 130 19.34 18.02 -24.59
N TYR A 131 18.75 18.48 -25.70
CA TYR A 131 17.38 18.16 -26.09
C TYR A 131 17.14 16.66 -26.37
N SER A 132 18.19 15.93 -26.78
CA SER A 132 18.12 14.49 -27.02
C SER A 132 17.82 13.66 -25.76
N ALA A 133 18.12 14.20 -24.57
CA ALA A 133 17.85 13.54 -23.28
C ALA A 133 16.43 13.82 -22.73
N LEU A 134 15.70 14.77 -23.32
CA LEU A 134 14.37 15.17 -22.84
C LEU A 134 13.33 14.05 -22.91
N PRO A 135 13.19 13.27 -24.01
CA PRO A 135 12.18 12.23 -24.09
C PRO A 135 12.29 11.23 -22.95
N MET A 136 13.52 10.79 -22.63
CA MET A 136 13.77 9.84 -21.56
C MET A 136 13.42 10.42 -20.18
N THR A 137 13.91 11.62 -19.87
CA THR A 137 13.65 12.25 -18.56
C THR A 137 12.18 12.54 -18.33
N VAL A 138 11.46 12.98 -19.37
CA VAL A 138 10.00 13.23 -19.31
C VAL A 138 9.22 11.93 -19.11
N VAL A 139 9.53 10.88 -19.87
CA VAL A 139 8.86 9.57 -19.71
C VAL A 139 9.10 9.02 -18.31
N LEU A 140 10.33 9.06 -17.79
CA LEU A 140 10.64 8.63 -16.43
C LEU A 140 9.92 9.47 -15.37
N ALA A 141 9.81 10.79 -15.56
CA ALA A 141 9.05 11.66 -14.67
C ALA A 141 7.58 11.26 -14.60
N LEU A 142 6.95 11.06 -15.76
CA LEU A 142 5.55 10.68 -15.89
C LEU A 142 5.25 9.31 -15.30
N VAL A 143 6.09 8.31 -15.60
CA VAL A 143 5.94 6.96 -15.05
C VAL A 143 6.13 6.96 -13.53
N SER A 144 7.14 7.69 -13.03
CA SER A 144 7.36 7.83 -11.57
C SER A 144 6.17 8.50 -10.89
N ALA A 145 5.62 9.56 -11.49
CA ALA A 145 4.46 10.26 -10.96
C ALA A 145 3.22 9.37 -10.94
N LEU A 146 3.00 8.59 -12.01
CA LEU A 146 1.90 7.64 -12.11
C LEU A 146 2.01 6.54 -11.05
N VAL A 147 3.22 5.99 -10.83
CA VAL A 147 3.47 5.00 -9.78
C VAL A 147 3.22 5.59 -8.40
N GLY A 148 3.70 6.81 -8.14
CA GLY A 148 3.44 7.54 -6.90
C GLY A 148 1.94 7.74 -6.66
N TRP A 149 1.21 8.21 -7.67
CA TRP A 149 -0.24 8.41 -7.61
C TRP A 149 -1.01 7.10 -7.40
N ALA A 150 -0.67 6.03 -8.14
CA ALA A 150 -1.31 4.73 -8.02
C ALA A 150 -1.10 4.08 -6.64
N ARG A 151 0.06 4.33 -6.01
CA ARG A 151 0.42 3.81 -4.67
C ARG A 151 -0.14 4.66 -3.53
N PHE A 152 -0.26 5.99 -3.70
CA PHE A 152 -0.98 6.87 -2.76
C PHE A 152 -2.49 6.62 -2.78
N GLY A 153 -3.03 6.13 -3.90
CA GLY A 153 -4.45 5.83 -4.09
C GLY A 153 -4.86 4.39 -3.77
N ARG A 154 -5.77 3.83 -4.60
CA ARG A 154 -6.61 2.64 -4.31
C ARG A 154 -5.90 1.27 -4.23
N TYR A 155 -4.56 1.22 -4.26
CA TYR A 155 -3.76 -0.02 -4.31
C TYR A 155 -2.68 -0.08 -3.21
N THR A 156 -3.01 0.36 -2.00
CA THR A 156 -2.15 0.20 -0.82
C THR A 156 -1.83 -1.27 -0.59
N ILE A 157 -0.55 -1.61 -0.35
CA ILE A 157 -0.16 -2.96 0.08
C ILE A 157 -0.70 -3.15 1.50
N GLU A 158 -1.49 -4.20 1.73
CA GLU A 158 -2.02 -4.49 3.05
C GLU A 158 -0.90 -4.92 4.03
N PRO A 159 -0.81 -4.32 5.23
CA PRO A 159 0.15 -4.72 6.25
C PRO A 159 -0.09 -6.16 6.72
N ARG A 160 0.97 -6.96 6.86
CA ARG A 160 0.92 -8.37 7.31
C ARG A 160 0.24 -8.55 8.67
N SER A 161 0.22 -7.52 9.52
CA SER A 161 -0.46 -7.54 10.83
C SER A 161 -1.97 -7.75 10.73
N GLN A 162 -2.61 -7.32 9.63
CA GLN A 162 -4.04 -7.49 9.42
C GLN A 162 -4.40 -8.94 9.05
N THR A 163 -3.49 -9.66 8.38
CA THR A 163 -3.68 -11.08 8.03
C THR A 163 -3.72 -11.96 9.26
N VAL A 164 -2.85 -11.71 10.25
CA VAL A 164 -2.81 -12.48 11.50
C VAL A 164 -4.02 -12.17 12.39
N ALA A 165 -4.41 -10.89 12.48
CA ALA A 165 -5.62 -10.49 13.20
C ALA A 165 -6.91 -11.07 12.58
N ALA A 166 -7.00 -11.11 11.25
CA ALA A 166 -8.15 -11.71 10.55
C ALA A 166 -8.20 -13.24 10.68
N ALA A 167 -7.05 -13.91 10.67
CA ALA A 167 -6.96 -15.36 10.92
C ALA A 167 -7.39 -15.71 12.36
N ALA A 168 -6.97 -14.90 13.34
CA ALA A 168 -7.38 -15.06 14.73
C ALA A 168 -8.89 -14.82 14.94
N ASP A 169 -9.48 -13.82 14.28
CA ASP A 169 -10.93 -13.56 14.33
C ASP A 169 -11.76 -14.70 13.69
N THR A 170 -11.22 -15.33 12.65
CA THR A 170 -11.84 -16.49 12.00
C THR A 170 -11.83 -17.72 12.91
N ALA A 171 -10.75 -17.95 13.65
CA ALA A 171 -10.65 -19.05 14.61
C ALA A 171 -11.58 -18.87 15.83
N GLN A 172 -11.90 -17.63 16.19
CA GLN A 172 -12.81 -17.31 17.30
C GLN A 172 -14.29 -17.32 16.91
N ARG A 173 -14.63 -17.53 15.61
CA ARG A 173 -16.04 -17.59 15.19
C ARG A 173 -16.70 -18.86 15.76
N PRO A 174 -17.83 -18.73 16.48
CA PRO A 174 -18.60 -19.89 16.90
C PRO A 174 -19.02 -20.68 15.67
N SER A 175 -18.80 -21.99 15.68
CA SER A 175 -19.24 -22.88 14.62
C SER A 175 -20.76 -22.74 14.42
N PRO A 176 -21.26 -22.65 13.17
CA PRO A 176 -22.68 -22.57 12.92
C PRO A 176 -23.34 -23.78 13.58
N ARG A 177 -24.24 -23.51 14.55
CA ARG A 177 -24.98 -24.58 15.24
C ARG A 177 -25.66 -25.40 14.16
N ARG A 178 -25.30 -26.69 14.07
CA ARG A 178 -26.03 -27.62 13.20
C ARG A 178 -27.53 -27.45 13.48
N PRO A 179 -28.38 -27.34 12.45
CA PRO A 179 -29.81 -27.39 12.64
C PRO A 179 -30.12 -28.62 13.50
N ARG A 180 -30.75 -28.44 14.66
CA ARG A 180 -31.23 -29.57 15.45
C ARG A 180 -32.18 -30.34 14.55
N GLU A 181 -31.77 -31.53 14.11
CA GLU A 181 -32.69 -32.49 13.50
C GLU A 181 -33.86 -32.64 14.46
N ARG A 182 -35.05 -32.21 14.02
CA ARG A 182 -36.27 -32.41 14.80
C ARG A 182 -36.59 -33.90 14.72
N PRO A 183 -36.63 -34.64 15.84
CA PRO A 183 -37.01 -36.04 15.81
C PRO A 183 -38.46 -36.17 15.32
N GLY A 184 -38.64 -37.02 14.31
CA GLY A 184 -39.85 -37.77 13.96
C GLY A 184 -41.20 -37.07 14.12
N ARG A 185 -41.71 -36.46 13.04
CA ARG A 185 -43.11 -36.02 12.93
C ARG A 185 -43.94 -36.94 12.04
N ASN A 186 -43.73 -38.27 12.08
CA ASN A 186 -44.50 -39.26 11.30
C ASN A 186 -44.99 -40.42 12.19
N ALA A 187 -45.71 -40.12 13.27
CA ALA A 187 -46.37 -41.13 14.11
C ALA A 187 -47.90 -40.96 14.21
N LEU A 188 -48.52 -40.24 13.27
CA LEU A 188 -49.97 -39.98 13.27
C LEU A 188 -50.51 -40.00 11.85
N SER A 189 -50.68 -41.19 11.25
CA SER A 189 -51.61 -41.47 10.14
C SER A 189 -51.58 -42.97 9.86
N ALA A 190 -52.38 -43.73 10.60
CA ALA A 190 -52.81 -45.07 10.23
C ALA A 190 -54.35 -45.04 10.17
N PRO A 191 -54.94 -45.47 9.05
CA PRO A 191 -56.20 -46.21 9.05
C PRO A 191 -55.96 -47.71 8.79
#